data_AF-A0A1Z8SRM1-F1
#
_entry.id   AF-A0A1Z8SRM1-F1
#
_cell.length_a   1.000
_cell.length_b   1.000
_cell.length_c   1.000
_cell.angle_alpha   90.00
_cell.angle_beta   90.00
_cell.angle_gamma   90.00
#
_symmetry.space_group_name_H-M   'P 1'
#
loop_
_entity.id
_entity.type
_entity.pdbx_description
1 polymer ?
#
loop_
_entity_poly.entity_id
_entity_poly.type
_entity_poly.pdbx_seq_one_letter_code
_entity_poly.pdbx_strand_id
1 'polypeptide(L)'
;MLLYVSNFRVLHALLLQLFLKLGMKLQRVHRVITFQQGEFMKTWVEFCTKKRSAAKNEFEKSFWKLVSILKKILVQFFNNLSLIHCGIFFIR
;
A
#
# COMPACT_ATOMS: atom_id res chain seq x y z
N MET A 1 -6.59 -1.97 6.07
CA MET A 1 -7.05 -1.97 4.68
C MET A 1 -7.87 -3.24 4.45
N LEU A 2 -9.11 -3.13 3.98
CA LEU A 2 -10.03 -4.26 3.82
C LEU A 2 -10.17 -4.58 2.33
N LEU A 3 -9.94 -5.83 1.95
CA LEU A 3 -10.19 -6.35 0.60
C LEU A 3 -11.37 -7.31 0.61
N TYR A 4 -12.19 -7.22 -0.44
CA TYR A 4 -13.44 -7.91 -0.60
C TYR A 4 -13.40 -8.81 -1.83
N VAL A 5 -13.88 -10.06 -1.73
CA VAL A 5 -13.92 -10.99 -2.87
C VAL A 5 -15.38 -11.24 -3.31
N SER A 6 -15.72 -10.82 -4.54
CA SER A 6 -17.01 -11.12 -5.19
C SER A 6 -16.76 -11.88 -6.49
N ASN A 7 -17.39 -13.05 -6.61
CA ASN A 7 -17.42 -14.06 -7.69
C ASN A 7 -16.15 -14.32 -8.51
N PHE A 8 -15.33 -13.34 -8.91
CA PHE A 8 -14.00 -13.53 -9.53
C PHE A 8 -13.03 -12.34 -9.30
N ARG A 9 -13.38 -11.35 -8.48
CA ARG A 9 -12.58 -10.11 -8.34
C ARG A 9 -12.35 -9.72 -6.88
N VAL A 10 -11.12 -9.28 -6.61
CA VAL A 10 -10.74 -8.63 -5.35
C VAL A 10 -10.98 -7.14 -5.49
N LEU A 11 -11.80 -6.58 -4.61
CA LEU A 11 -12.15 -5.16 -4.59
C LEU A 11 -11.66 -4.52 -3.29
N HIS A 12 -11.18 -3.29 -3.38
CA HIS A 12 -10.87 -2.51 -2.19
C HIS A 12 -12.13 -2.01 -1.49
N ALA A 13 -12.17 -2.03 -0.16
CA ALA A 13 -13.35 -1.64 0.60
C ALA A 13 -13.79 -0.19 0.32
N LEU A 14 -12.87 0.74 0.07
CA LEU A 14 -13.23 2.12 -0.32
C LEU A 14 -13.97 2.16 -1.66
N LEU A 15 -13.56 1.31 -2.61
CA LEU A 15 -14.20 1.24 -3.92
C LEU A 15 -15.58 0.58 -3.82
N LEU A 16 -15.71 -0.43 -2.95
CA LEU A 16 -17.02 -1.02 -2.63
C LEU A 16 -17.96 0.02 -2.03
N GLN A 17 -17.49 0.81 -1.05
CA GLN A 17 -18.27 1.89 -0.44
C GLN A 17 -18.74 2.92 -1.47
N LEU A 18 -17.87 3.28 -2.43
CA LEU A 18 -18.24 4.18 -3.51
C LEU A 18 -19.35 3.58 -4.38
N PHE A 19 -19.23 2.31 -4.76
CA PHE A 19 -20.23 1.64 -5.59
C PHE A 19 -21.58 1.47 -4.88
N LEU A 20 -21.58 1.22 -3.57
CA LEU A 20 -22.79 1.21 -2.76
C LEU A 20 -23.46 2.60 -2.73
N LYS A 21 -22.67 3.67 -2.60
CA LYS A 21 -23.18 5.05 -2.67
C LYS A 21 -23.76 5.42 -4.05
N LEU A 22 -23.20 4.85 -5.12
CA LEU A 22 -23.68 5.03 -6.49
C LEU A 22 -24.92 4.16 -6.81
N GLY A 23 -25.45 3.42 -5.85
CA GLY A 23 -26.69 2.64 -6.00
C GLY A 23 -26.49 1.21 -6.48
N MET A 24 -25.25 0.68 -6.52
CA MET A 24 -25.05 -0.74 -6.81
C MET A 24 -25.53 -1.61 -5.64
N LYS A 25 -26.25 -2.68 -5.98
CA LYS A 25 -26.71 -3.67 -5.00
C LYS A 25 -25.72 -4.83 -4.90
N LEU A 26 -25.25 -5.10 -3.68
CA LEU A 26 -24.34 -6.21 -3.40
C LEU A 26 -25.13 -7.52 -3.31
N GLN A 27 -24.75 -8.52 -4.12
CA GLN A 27 -25.46 -9.82 -4.14
C GLN A 27 -24.91 -10.84 -3.13
N ARG A 28 -23.59 -11.05 -3.10
CA ARG A 28 -22.97 -12.07 -2.23
C ARG A 28 -21.53 -11.74 -1.90
N VAL A 29 -21.21 -11.80 -0.61
CA VAL A 29 -19.87 -11.65 -0.04
C VAL A 29 -19.25 -13.02 0.19
N HIS A 30 -18.10 -13.30 -0.43
CA HIS A 30 -17.41 -14.59 -0.24
C HIS A 30 -16.36 -14.53 0.88
N ARG A 31 -15.48 -13.52 0.82
CA ARG A 31 -14.38 -13.39 1.80
C ARG A 31 -14.00 -11.94 2.00
N VAL A 32 -13.70 -11.60 3.25
CA VAL A 32 -13.10 -10.32 3.63
C VAL A 32 -11.70 -10.61 4.13
N ILE A 33 -10.71 -9.92 3.56
CA ILE A 33 -9.31 -9.99 3.97
C ILE A 33 -8.98 -8.67 4.65
N THR A 34 -8.53 -8.76 5.90
CA THR A 34 -8.14 -7.60 6.69
C THR A 34 -6.64 -7.62 6.88
N PHE A 35 -5.97 -6.52 6.59
CA PHE A 35 -4.55 -6.37 6.93
C PHE A 35 -4.29 -5.01 7.53
N GLN A 36 -3.36 -5.01 8.48
CA GLN A 36 -2.79 -3.79 9.03
C GLN A 36 -1.56 -3.44 8.18
N GLN A 37 -1.62 -2.32 7.47
CA GLN A 37 -0.42 -1.73 6.88
C GLN A 37 0.34 -1.05 8.00
N GLY A 38 1.48 -1.61 8.40
CA GLY A 38 2.36 -1.00 9.40
C GLY A 38 3.12 0.19 8.81
N GLU A 39 3.45 1.18 9.65
CA GLU A 39 4.29 2.34 9.30
C GLU A 39 5.79 1.99 9.21
N PHE A 40 6.15 0.87 8.58
CA PHE A 40 7.54 0.35 8.57
C PHE A 40 8.57 1.33 7.97
N MET A 41 8.11 2.28 7.16
CA MET A 41 8.94 3.30 6.51
C MET A 41 8.96 4.66 7.21
N LYS A 42 8.24 4.85 8.30
CA LYS A 42 8.17 6.15 8.99
C LYS A 42 9.53 6.55 9.57
N THR A 43 10.18 5.63 10.29
CA THR A 43 11.52 5.83 10.84
C THR A 43 12.54 6.18 9.75
N TRP A 44 12.42 5.55 8.58
CA TRP A 44 13.30 5.83 7.42
C TRP A 44 13.07 7.22 6.82
N VAL A 45 11.81 7.66 6.74
CA VAL A 45 11.46 9.02 6.25
C VAL A 45 12.00 10.08 7.19
N GLU A 46 11.83 9.88 8.49
CA GLU A 46 12.35 10.79 9.51
C GLU A 46 13.87 10.88 9.44
N PHE A 47 14.56 9.75 9.26
CA PHE A 47 15.99 9.71 9.05
C PHE A 47 16.42 10.50 7.81
N CYS A 48 15.81 10.26 6.65
CA CYS A 48 16.14 10.98 5.41
C CYS A 48 15.83 12.48 5.52
N THR A 49 14.79 12.86 6.27
CA THR A 49 14.42 14.27 6.48
C THR A 49 15.43 14.98 7.37
N LYS A 50 15.89 14.33 8.46
CA LYS A 50 16.97 14.83 9.31
C LYS A 50 18.28 14.99 8.52
N LYS A 51 18.63 14.01 7.69
CA LYS A 51 19.84 14.08 6.86
C LYS A 51 19.76 15.16 5.77
N ARG A 52 18.58 15.37 5.17
CA ARG A 52 18.37 16.49 4.24
C ARG A 52 18.47 17.86 4.93
N SER A 53 17.98 17.98 6.16
CA SER A 53 18.08 19.21 6.95
C SER A 53 19.52 19.51 7.38
N ALA A 54 20.32 18.48 7.66
CA ALA A 54 21.72 18.61 8.07
C ALA A 54 22.70 18.78 6.90
N ALA A 55 22.23 18.60 5.66
CA ALA A 55 23.05 18.68 4.47
C ALA A 55 23.57 20.11 4.25
N LYS A 56 24.89 20.25 4.20
CA LYS A 56 25.56 21.55 4.01
C LYS A 56 25.69 21.91 2.53
N ASN A 57 25.79 20.88 1.68
CA ASN A 57 26.02 21.02 0.25
C ASN A 57 24.76 20.70 -0.56
N GLU A 58 24.61 21.35 -1.71
CA GLU A 58 23.47 21.16 -2.62
C GLU A 58 23.43 19.74 -3.23
N PHE A 59 24.60 19.12 -3.41
CA PHE A 59 24.72 17.73 -3.81
C PHE A 59 24.06 16.77 -2.81
N GLU A 60 24.37 16.92 -1.51
CA GLU A 60 23.82 16.07 -0.46
C GLU A 60 22.30 16.22 -0.36
N LYS A 61 21.79 17.47 -0.49
CA LYS A 61 20.34 17.73 -0.53
C LYS A 61 19.67 17.00 -1.70
N SER A 62 20.29 17.03 -2.87
CA SER A 62 19.81 16.36 -4.08
C SER A 62 19.84 14.84 -3.95
N PHE A 63 20.89 14.29 -3.35
CA PHE A 63 21.01 12.86 -3.04
C PHE A 63 19.88 12.39 -2.11
N TRP A 64 19.67 13.07 -0.98
CA TRP A 64 18.60 12.70 -0.03
C TRP A 64 17.20 12.91 -0.62
N LYS A 65 17.03 13.83 -1.58
CA LYS A 65 15.79 13.97 -2.36
C LYS A 65 15.53 12.74 -3.22
N LEU A 66 16.53 12.27 -3.97
CA LEU A 66 16.42 11.05 -4.80
C LEU A 66 16.10 9.80 -3.96
N VAL A 67 16.78 9.60 -2.84
CA VAL A 67 16.53 8.47 -1.92
C VAL A 67 15.10 8.50 -1.36
N SER A 68 14.53 9.67 -1.11
CA SER A 68 13.13 9.77 -0.68
C SER A 68 12.10 9.50 -1.79
N ILE A 69 12.49 9.66 -3.06
CA ILE A 69 11.65 9.27 -4.20
C ILE A 69 11.69 7.75 -4.37
N LEU A 70 12.85 7.11 -4.18
CA LEU A 70 13.01 5.65 -4.17
C LEU A 70 12.07 4.99 -3.16
N LYS A 71 11.82 5.65 -2.01
CA LYS A 71 10.79 5.23 -1.03
C LYS A 71 9.45 4.97 -1.71
N LYS A 72 8.99 5.80 -2.65
CA LYS A 72 7.68 5.62 -3.31
C LYS A 72 7.63 4.32 -4.09
N ILE A 73 8.71 3.99 -4.81
CA ILE A 73 8.84 2.75 -5.58
C ILE A 73 8.87 1.55 -4.64
N LEU A 74 9.64 1.63 -3.55
CA LEU A 74 9.72 0.57 -2.55
C LEU A 74 8.38 0.37 -1.82
N VAL A 75 7.69 1.45 -1.42
CA VAL A 75 6.35 1.39 -0.81
C VAL A 75 5.40 0.68 -1.77
N GLN A 76 5.42 1.08 -3.05
CA GLN A 76 4.57 0.48 -4.06
C GLN A 76 4.89 -1.00 -4.26
N PHE A 77 6.17 -1.37 -4.26
CA PHE A 77 6.63 -2.75 -4.38
C PHE A 77 6.18 -3.59 -3.17
N PHE A 78 6.40 -3.12 -1.94
CA PHE A 78 5.95 -3.83 -0.73
C PHE A 78 4.43 -3.92 -0.63
N ASN A 79 3.70 -2.86 -1.01
CA ASN A 79 2.24 -2.89 -1.07
C ASN A 79 1.75 -3.89 -2.13
N ASN A 80 2.43 -3.99 -3.27
CA ASN A 80 2.12 -4.97 -4.31
C ASN A 80 2.55 -6.40 -3.91
N LEU A 81 3.63 -6.57 -3.13
CA LEU A 81 4.10 -7.86 -2.62
C LEU A 81 3.21 -8.37 -1.47
N SER A 82 2.61 -7.46 -0.69
CA SER A 82 1.60 -7.80 0.33
C SER A 82 0.30 -8.36 -0.27
N LEU A 83 0.11 -8.27 -1.59
CA LEU A 83 -0.94 -8.98 -2.32
C LEU A 83 -0.57 -10.44 -2.67
N ILE A 84 0.67 -10.89 -2.42
CA ILE A 84 1.14 -12.25 -2.73
C ILE A 84 1.02 -13.21 -1.53
N HIS A 85 0.62 -12.73 -0.35
CA HIS A 85 0.05 -13.63 0.69
C HIS A 85 -1.46 -13.88 0.46
N CYS A 86 -1.90 -13.87 -0.80
CA CYS A 86 -3.06 -14.65 -1.20
C CYS A 86 -2.54 -16.07 -1.33
N GLY A 87 -2.67 -16.86 -0.26
CA GLY A 87 -2.41 -18.29 -0.31
C GLY A 87 -3.13 -18.87 -1.52
N ILE A 88 -2.34 -19.18 -2.53
CA ILE A 88 -2.65 -20.14 -3.58
C ILE A 88 -2.85 -21.45 -2.80
N PHE A 89 -4.06 -21.69 -2.32
CA PHE A 89 -4.50 -23.03 -2.01
C PHE A 89 -4.93 -23.61 -3.35
N PHE A 90 -3.91 -24.10 -4.07
CA PHE A 90 -4.12 -24.99 -5.19
C PHE A 90 -4.85 -26.22 -4.62
N ILE A 91 -5.96 -26.54 -5.27
CA ILE A 91 -6.77 -27.75 -5.17
C ILE A 91 -5.98 -28.96 -4.60
N ARG A 92 -6.42 -29.47 -3.45
CA ARG A 92 -6.93 -30.84 -3.34
C ARG A 92 -8.26 -30.80 -2.58
#